data_AF-A0A701M4A9-F1
#
_entry.id   AF-A0A701M4A9-F1
#
_cell.length_a   1.000
_cell.length_b   1.000
_cell.length_c   1.000
_cell.angle_alpha   90.00
_cell.angle_beta   90.00
_cell.angle_gamma   90.00
#
_symmetry.space_group_name_H-M   'P 1'
#
loop_
_entity.id
_entity.type
_entity.pdbx_description
1 polymer ?
#
loop_
_entity_poly.entity_id
_entity_poly.type
_entity_poly.pdbx_seq_one_letter_code
_entity_poly.pdbx_strand_id
1 'polypeptide(L)'
;DGPTAIYLSGKLAPELLGAIAVAAYSYMALVPLIQPPIMKALTSETERKIRMVQLRTVSKREKILFPVVLLMLVALLLPDAAPLLGMFCFGNLMRESGVVER
;
A
#
# COMPACT_ATOMS: atom_id res chain seq x y z
N ASP A 1 -3.41 -6.55 0.87
CA ASP A 1 -3.61 -5.87 -0.42
C ASP A 1 -3.88 -6.92 -1.50
N GLY A 2 -4.92 -6.72 -2.31
CA GLY A 2 -5.48 -7.75 -3.21
C GLY A 2 -4.46 -8.27 -4.22
N PRO A 3 -3.82 -7.39 -5.02
CA PRO A 3 -2.80 -7.78 -5.98
C PRO A 3 -1.61 -8.52 -5.36
N THR A 4 -1.13 -8.06 -4.20
CA THR A 4 -0.01 -8.70 -3.49
C THR A 4 -0.40 -10.09 -2.93
N ALA A 5 -1.62 -10.22 -2.38
CA ALA A 5 -2.11 -11.50 -1.86
C ALA A 5 -2.29 -12.54 -2.99
N ILE A 6 -2.81 -12.12 -4.14
CA ILE A 6 -2.94 -12.97 -5.33
C ILE A 6 -1.56 -13.39 -5.84
N TYR A 7 -0.62 -12.45 -5.96
CA TYR A 7 0.75 -12.74 -6.41
C TYR A 7 1.45 -13.75 -5.49
N LEU A 8 1.34 -13.55 -4.17
CA LEU A 8 2.00 -14.42 -3.20
C LEU A 8 1.34 -15.79 -3.14
N SER A 9 0.00 -15.87 -3.13
CA SER A 9 -0.72 -17.14 -3.18
C SER A 9 -0.42 -17.90 -4.48
N GLY A 10 -0.33 -17.21 -5.62
CA GLY A 10 0.06 -17.86 -6.88
C GLY A 10 1.47 -18.45 -6.88
N LYS A 11 2.35 -18.01 -5.96
CA LYS A 11 3.70 -18.57 -5.78
C LYS A 11 3.78 -19.62 -4.68
N LEU A 12 3.03 -19.48 -3.58
CA LEU A 12 3.17 -20.31 -2.38
C LEU A 12 2.09 -21.39 -2.23
N ALA A 13 0.86 -21.10 -2.65
CA ALA A 13 -0.30 -22.00 -2.52
C ALA A 13 -1.30 -21.73 -3.65
N PRO A 14 -1.01 -22.13 -4.90
CA PRO A 14 -1.85 -21.85 -6.07
C PRO A 14 -3.25 -22.45 -5.95
N GLU A 15 -3.38 -23.59 -5.28
CA GLU A 15 -4.64 -24.30 -5.03
C GLU A 15 -5.60 -23.52 -4.13
N LEU A 16 -5.08 -22.62 -3.29
CA LEU A 16 -5.88 -21.78 -2.39
C LEU A 16 -6.21 -20.40 -2.99
N LEU A 17 -5.70 -20.08 -4.19
CA LEU A 17 -5.79 -18.75 -4.78
C LEU A 17 -7.23 -18.25 -4.93
N GLY A 18 -8.15 -19.12 -5.36
CA GLY A 18 -9.55 -18.76 -5.51
C GLY A 18 -10.18 -18.33 -4.19
N ALA A 19 -9.99 -19.12 -3.13
CA ALA A 19 -10.53 -18.83 -1.81
C ALA A 19 -9.90 -17.57 -1.20
N ILE A 20 -8.57 -17.42 -1.33
CA ILE A 20 -7.83 -16.26 -0.81
C ILE A 20 -8.25 -14.97 -1.52
N ALA A 21 -8.41 -14.99 -2.84
CA ALA A 21 -8.81 -13.82 -3.61
C ALA A 21 -10.23 -13.37 -3.25
N VAL A 22 -11.19 -14.31 -3.15
CA VAL A 22 -12.57 -14.01 -2.75
C VAL A 22 -12.59 -13.42 -1.34
N ALA A 23 -11.95 -14.08 -0.37
CA ALA A 23 -11.91 -13.60 1.00
C ALA A 23 -11.25 -12.21 1.12
N ALA A 24 -10.15 -11.98 0.40
CA ALA A 24 -9.44 -10.71 0.42
C ALA A 24 -10.32 -9.54 -0.04
N TYR A 25 -10.99 -9.65 -1.18
CA TYR A 25 -11.85 -8.56 -1.67
C TYR A 25 -13.15 -8.42 -0.87
N SER A 26 -13.75 -9.53 -0.44
CA SER A 26 -14.92 -9.49 0.45
C SER A 26 -14.59 -8.78 1.77
N TYR A 27 -13.47 -9.09 2.41
CA TYR A 27 -13.08 -8.43 3.67
C TYR A 27 -12.64 -6.98 3.48
N MET A 28 -12.02 -6.63 2.35
CA MET A 28 -11.75 -5.22 2.02
C MET A 28 -13.04 -4.40 1.91
N ALA A 29 -14.10 -4.96 1.32
CA ALA A 29 -15.40 -4.29 1.25
C ALA A 29 -16.10 -4.17 2.63
N LEU A 30 -15.80 -5.08 3.56
CA LEU A 30 -16.35 -5.05 4.92
C LEU A 30 -15.60 -4.10 5.88
N VAL A 31 -14.56 -3.41 5.43
CA VAL A 31 -13.81 -2.45 6.26
C VAL A 31 -14.72 -1.42 6.95
N PRO A 32 -15.73 -0.80 6.30
CA PRO A 32 -16.63 0.14 6.96
C PRO A 32 -17.51 -0.50 8.06
N LEU A 33 -17.74 -1.81 8.00
CA LEU A 33 -18.48 -2.54 9.03
C LEU A 33 -17.57 -2.93 10.20
N ILE A 34 -16.34 -3.35 9.91
CA ILE A 34 -15.39 -3.91 10.88
C ILE A 34 -14.58 -2.81 11.60
N GLN A 35 -14.11 -1.81 10.87
CA GLN A 35 -13.18 -0.80 11.41
C GLN A 35 -13.80 0.12 12.47
N PRO A 36 -15.02 0.68 12.28
CA PRO A 36 -15.58 1.62 13.26
C PRO A 36 -15.86 1.01 14.65
N PRO A 37 -16.41 -0.22 14.78
CA PRO A 37 -16.56 -0.87 16.09
C PRO A 37 -15.22 -1.07 16.81
N ILE A 38 -14.16 -1.48 16.11
CA ILE A 38 -12.83 -1.66 16.70
C ILE A 38 -12.29 -0.32 17.21
N MET A 39 -12.42 0.75 16.41
CA MET A 39 -12.05 2.09 16.86
C MET A 39 -12.84 2.50 18.11
N LYS A 40 -14.15 2.22 18.13
CA LYS A 40 -15.02 2.53 19.27
C LYS A 40 -14.59 1.81 20.55
N ALA A 41 -14.13 0.56 20.42
CA ALA A 41 -13.73 -0.29 21.52
C ALA A 41 -12.33 0.04 22.10
N LEU A 42 -11.37 0.45 21.26
CA LEU A 42 -9.97 0.59 21.67
C LEU A 42 -9.50 2.03 21.92
N THR A 43 -10.15 3.04 21.32
CA THR A 43 -9.69 4.44 21.44
C THR A 43 -10.58 5.23 22.38
N SER A 44 -10.03 6.22 23.06
CA SER A 44 -10.78 7.13 23.93
C SER A 44 -11.36 8.34 23.17
N GLU A 45 -12.33 9.03 23.75
CA GLU A 45 -12.88 10.25 23.13
C GLU A 45 -11.88 11.40 23.05
N THR A 46 -10.94 11.48 23.98
CA THR A 46 -9.91 12.53 24.02
C THR A 46 -8.93 12.35 22.85
N GLU A 47 -8.48 11.12 22.58
CA GLU A 47 -7.62 10.80 21.43
C GLU A 47 -8.30 11.11 20.10
N ARG A 48 -9.60 10.79 19.96
CA ARG A 48 -10.38 11.07 18.74
C ARG A 48 -10.55 12.56 18.44
N LYS A 49 -10.35 13.43 19.43
CA LYS A 49 -10.50 14.89 19.30
C LYS A 49 -9.16 15.60 19.03
N ILE A 50 -8.05 14.87 18.95
CA ILE A 50 -6.73 15.43 18.61
C ILE A 50 -6.80 16.09 17.23
N ARG A 51 -6.31 17.34 17.14
CA ARG A 51 -6.27 18.10 15.89
C ARG A 51 -5.08 17.64 15.05
N MET A 52 -5.35 17.17 13.84
CA MET A 52 -4.31 16.86 12.86
C MET A 52 -3.77 18.16 12.27
N VAL A 53 -2.44 18.32 12.27
CA VAL A 53 -1.78 19.43 11.58
C VAL A 53 -1.90 19.26 10.07
N GLN A 54 -1.84 20.38 9.35
CA GLN A 54 -1.82 20.33 7.89
C GLN A 54 -0.57 19.62 7.39
N LEU A 55 -0.73 18.89 6.28
CA LEU A 55 0.38 18.21 5.64
C LEU A 55 1.43 19.22 5.19
N ARG A 56 2.71 18.85 5.32
CA ARG A 56 3.82 19.66 4.79
C ARG A 56 3.73 19.77 3.26
N THR A 57 4.24 20.86 2.72
CA THR A 57 4.43 20.98 1.27
C THR A 57 5.57 20.05 0.85
N VAL A 58 5.25 19.11 -0.04
CA VAL A 58 6.23 18.15 -0.59
C VAL A 58 6.67 18.65 -1.96
N SER A 59 7.98 18.83 -2.14
CA SER A 59 8.52 19.33 -3.42
C SER A 59 8.34 18.29 -4.55
N LYS A 60 8.23 18.73 -5.80
CA LYS A 60 8.16 17.80 -6.96
C LYS A 60 9.37 16.87 -7.02
N ARG A 61 10.56 17.37 -6.67
CA ARG A 61 11.79 16.56 -6.62
C ARG A 61 11.71 15.47 -5.55
N GLU A 62 11.15 15.77 -4.39
CA GLU A 62 10.98 14.80 -3.30
C GLU A 62 10.03 13.67 -3.71
N LYS A 63 8.91 13.99 -4.38
CA LYS A 63 7.97 12.98 -4.89
C LYS A 63 8.61 12.06 -5.94
N ILE A 64 9.46 12.60 -6.81
CA ILE A 64 10.17 11.84 -7.84
C ILE A 64 11.28 10.97 -7.23
N LEU A 65 12.02 11.49 -6.25
CA LEU A 65 13.13 10.76 -5.61
C LEU A 65 12.64 9.67 -4.66
N PHE A 66 11.46 9.83 -4.05
CA PHE A 66 10.88 8.86 -3.13
C PHE A 66 10.84 7.41 -3.67
N PRO A 67 10.24 7.12 -4.85
CA PRO A 67 10.23 5.75 -5.39
C PRO A 67 11.63 5.22 -5.73
N VAL A 68 12.57 6.08 -6.11
CA VAL A 68 13.95 5.68 -6.43
C VAL A 68 14.70 5.26 -5.17
N VAL A 69 14.61 6.07 -4.11
CA VAL A 69 15.23 5.75 -2.81
C VAL A 69 14.59 4.51 -2.21
N LEU A 70 13.25 4.38 -2.29
CA LEU A 70 12.53 3.21 -1.83
C LEU A 70 13.00 1.94 -2.56
N LEU A 71 13.14 2.00 -3.89
CA LEU A 71 13.62 0.87 -4.68
C LEU A 71 15.05 0.46 -4.32
N MET A 72 15.96 1.43 -4.12
CA MET A 72 17.33 1.14 -3.69
C MET A 72 17.37 0.48 -2.31
N LEU A 73 16.55 0.96 -1.36
CA LEU A 73 16.46 0.34 -0.03
C LEU A 73 15.94 -1.11 -0.10
N VAL A 74 14.91 -1.36 -0.92
CA VAL A 74 14.37 -2.70 -1.12
C VAL A 74 15.41 -3.62 -1.76
N ALA A 75 16.13 -3.15 -2.78
CA ALA A 75 17.17 -3.94 -3.44
C ALA A 75 18.32 -4.34 -2.50
N LEU A 76 18.67 -3.47 -1.53
CA LEU A 76 19.73 -3.73 -0.57
C LEU A 76 19.29 -4.61 0.61
N LEU A 77 18.06 -4.42 1.13
CA LEU A 77 17.61 -5.06 2.37
C LEU A 77 16.71 -6.28 2.16
N LEU A 78 15.90 -6.30 1.10
CA LEU A 78 14.90 -7.35 0.85
C LEU A 78 14.66 -7.56 -0.65
N PRO A 79 15.60 -8.21 -1.36
CA PRO A 79 15.53 -8.37 -2.81
C PRO A 79 14.31 -9.20 -3.27
N ASP A 80 13.78 -10.09 -2.43
CA ASP A 80 12.59 -10.90 -2.75
C ASP A 80 11.32 -10.06 -2.95
N ALA A 81 11.27 -8.86 -2.35
CA ALA A 81 10.17 -7.90 -2.53
C ALA A 81 10.38 -6.97 -3.74
N ALA A 82 11.57 -6.98 -4.35
CA ALA A 82 11.92 -6.13 -5.50
C ALA A 82 10.96 -6.25 -6.70
N PRO A 83 10.47 -7.43 -7.12
CA PRO A 83 9.56 -7.50 -8.27
C PRO A 83 8.21 -6.80 -8.00
N LEU A 84 7.70 -6.88 -6.77
CA LEU A 84 6.44 -6.20 -6.39
C LEU A 84 6.65 -4.70 -6.22
N LEU A 85 7.62 -4.33 -5.38
CA LEU A 85 7.87 -2.93 -5.05
C LEU A 85 8.51 -2.16 -6.21
N GLY A 86 9.26 -2.82 -7.08
CA GLY A 86 9.81 -2.24 -8.31
C GLY A 86 8.71 -1.83 -9.28
N MET A 87 7.74 -2.70 -9.54
CA MET A 87 6.59 -2.36 -10.41
C MET A 87 5.73 -1.26 -9.79
N PHE A 88 5.55 -1.28 -8.47
CA PHE A 88 4.87 -0.20 -7.74
C PHE A 88 5.61 1.15 -7.86
N CYS A 89 6.92 1.16 -7.60
CA CYS A 89 7.75 2.36 -7.67
C CYS A 89 7.87 2.90 -9.10
N PHE A 90 7.88 2.02 -10.10
CA PHE A 90 7.86 2.40 -11.51
C PHE A 90 6.56 3.11 -11.89
N GLY A 91 5.40 2.58 -11.48
CA GLY A 91 4.11 3.25 -11.65
C GLY A 91 4.06 4.62 -10.98
N ASN A 92 4.61 4.72 -9.77
CA ASN A 92 4.71 5.98 -9.03
C ASN A 92 5.62 6.99 -9.76
N LEU A 93 6.77 6.56 -10.25
CA LEU A 93 7.70 7.41 -11.00
C LEU A 93 7.07 7.92 -12.30
N MET A 94 6.36 7.08 -13.05
CA MET A 94 5.65 7.51 -14.26
C MET A 94 4.63 8.61 -13.96
N ARG A 95 3.84 8.44 -12.89
CA ARG A 95 2.85 9.43 -12.45
C ARG A 95 3.50 10.75 -12.02
N GLU A 96 4.57 10.69 -11.23
CA GLU A 96 5.20 11.89 -10.65
C GLU A 96 6.18 12.59 -11.63
N SER A 97 6.69 11.88 -12.64
CA SER A 97 7.58 12.44 -13.66
C SER A 97 6.86 13.45 -14.56
N GLY A 98 5.60 13.15 -14.94
CA GLY A 98 4.77 14.05 -15.74
C GLY A 98 5.22 14.26 -17.19
N VAL A 99 6.14 13.41 -17.69
CA VAL A 99 6.62 13.43 -19.09
C VAL A 99 6.15 12.23 -19.90
N VAL A 100 5.38 11.34 -19.28
CA VAL A 100 4.89 10.08 -19.84
C VAL A 100 3.36 10.04 -19.94
N GLU A 101 2.70 11.20 -20.03
CA GLU A 101 1.27 11.28 -20.36
C GLU A 101 1.09 10.84 -21.82
N ARG A 102 0.75 9.57 -22.00
CA ARG A 102 0.40 8.95 -23.28
C ARG A 102 -0.79 8.03 -23.10
#